data_AF-A0A1B7VGH7-F1
#
_entry.id   AF-A0A1B7VGH7-F1
#
_cell.length_a   1.000
_cell.length_b   1.000
_cell.length_c   1.000
_cell.angle_alpha   90.00
_cell.angle_beta   90.00
_cell.angle_gamma   90.00
#
_symmetry.space_group_name_H-M   'P 1'
#
loop_
_entity.id
_entity.type
_entity.pdbx_description
1 polymer ?
#
loop_
_entity_poly.entity_id
_entity_poly.type
_entity_poly.pdbx_seq_one_letter_code
_entity_poly.pdbx_strand_id
1 'polypeptide(L)'
;MAATPNLETSIQGAKGSGQPLDENIRQPMEKAFGGVDFSQVKVHNDAVSDQLNQSIQARAFTTGQDVFFRGGEYNPGSRGVKSYWRMS
;
A
#
# COMPACT_ATOMS: atom_id res chain seq x y z
N MET A 1 19.32 14.09 17.91
CA MET A 1 19.24 12.62 18.06
C MET A 1 18.89 12.04 16.70
N ALA A 2 19.81 11.31 16.06
CA ALA A 2 19.57 10.70 14.75
C ALA A 2 18.81 9.39 14.93
N ALA A 3 17.48 9.44 14.91
CA ALA A 3 16.63 8.26 14.86
C ALA A 3 16.56 7.64 13.43
N THR A 4 17.11 8.33 12.43
CA THR A 4 16.83 8.10 11.01
C THR A 4 17.65 7.01 10.29
N PRO A 5 18.94 6.74 10.56
CA PRO A 5 19.74 5.82 9.73
C PRO A 5 19.22 4.38 9.74
N ASN A 6 18.75 3.92 10.89
CA ASN A 6 18.18 2.58 11.04
C ASN A 6 16.82 2.47 10.35
N LEU A 7 15.99 3.51 10.44
CA LEU A 7 14.68 3.53 9.79
C LEU A 7 14.83 3.50 8.26
N GLU A 8 15.70 4.34 7.70
CA GLU A 8 15.98 4.36 6.27
C GLU A 8 16.50 3.02 5.78
N THR A 9 17.42 2.40 6.53
CA THR A 9 17.96 1.07 6.20
C THR A 9 16.87 -0.01 6.23
N SER A 10 16.00 0.00 7.23
CA SER A 10 14.87 -0.93 7.33
C SER A 10 13.87 -0.74 6.19
N ILE A 11 13.55 0.50 5.81
CA ILE A 11 12.68 0.79 4.66
C ILE A 11 13.34 0.26 3.38
N GLN A 12 14.62 0.53 3.16
CA GLN A 12 15.32 0.04 1.96
C GLN A 12 15.38 -1.49 1.90
N GLY A 13 15.62 -2.15 3.03
CA GLY A 13 15.62 -3.61 3.12
C GLY A 13 14.24 -4.25 2.91
N ALA A 14 13.17 -3.54 3.24
CA ALA A 14 11.80 -4.01 3.06
C ALA A 14 11.24 -3.73 1.65
N LYS A 15 11.84 -2.83 0.86
CA LYS A 15 11.32 -2.54 -0.50
C LYS A 15 11.32 -3.78 -1.39
N GLY A 16 10.25 -3.96 -2.15
CA GLY A 16 10.12 -5.02 -3.15
C GLY A 16 9.77 -6.42 -2.61
N SER A 17 9.84 -6.67 -1.30
CA SER A 17 9.41 -7.95 -0.70
C SER A 17 7.88 -8.08 -0.56
N GLY A 18 7.15 -7.01 -0.80
CA GLY A 18 5.70 -6.94 -0.65
C GLY A 18 4.96 -7.75 -1.70
N GLN A 19 3.67 -7.95 -1.47
CA GLN A 19 2.82 -8.67 -2.40
C GLN A 19 2.35 -7.73 -3.52
N PRO A 20 2.28 -8.18 -4.79
CA PRO A 20 1.64 -7.39 -5.84
C PRO A 20 0.23 -6.98 -5.41
N LEU A 21 -0.21 -5.79 -5.84
CA LEU A 21 -1.60 -5.39 -5.68
C LEU A 21 -2.51 -6.44 -6.35
N ASP A 22 -3.48 -6.95 -5.60
CA ASP A 22 -4.41 -7.98 -6.10
C ASP A 22 -5.13 -7.48 -7.35
N GLU A 23 -5.27 -8.35 -8.35
CA GLU A 23 -5.85 -7.99 -9.64
C GLU A 23 -7.26 -7.41 -9.52
N ASN A 24 -8.05 -7.92 -8.57
CA ASN A 24 -9.42 -7.45 -8.32
C ASN A 24 -9.48 -6.02 -7.76
N ILE A 25 -8.38 -5.50 -7.24
CA ILE A 25 -8.23 -4.12 -6.77
C ILE A 25 -7.53 -3.29 -7.85
N ARG A 26 -6.48 -3.86 -8.45
CA ARG A 26 -5.63 -3.22 -9.44
C ARG A 26 -6.44 -2.78 -10.66
N GLN A 27 -7.14 -3.70 -11.33
CA GLN A 27 -7.83 -3.35 -12.58
C GLN A 27 -8.88 -2.23 -12.43
N PRO A 28 -9.75 -2.23 -11.39
CA PRO A 28 -10.64 -1.09 -11.16
C PRO A 28 -9.90 0.22 -10.90
N MET A 29 -8.78 0.20 -10.17
CA MET A 29 -7.96 1.39 -9.94
C MET A 29 -7.34 1.88 -11.26
N GLU A 30 -6.67 1.01 -12.02
CA GLU A 30 -6.07 1.39 -13.31
C GLU A 30 -7.11 2.06 -14.23
N LYS A 31 -8.32 1.49 -14.31
CA LYS A 31 -9.44 2.08 -15.05
C LYS A 31 -9.85 3.46 -14.50
N ALA A 32 -9.99 3.58 -13.18
CA ALA A 32 -10.37 4.85 -12.53
C ALA A 32 -9.31 5.95 -12.72
N PHE A 33 -8.04 5.57 -12.86
CA PHE A 33 -6.91 6.47 -13.09
C PHE A 33 -6.51 6.58 -14.57
N GLY A 34 -7.40 6.23 -15.52
CA GLY A 34 -7.18 6.48 -16.95
C GLY A 34 -6.18 5.54 -17.64
N GLY A 35 -6.02 4.32 -17.12
CA GLY A 35 -5.11 3.31 -17.66
C GLY A 35 -3.68 3.38 -17.12
N VAL A 36 -3.45 4.08 -16.00
CA VAL A 36 -2.16 4.04 -15.28
C VAL A 36 -1.88 2.60 -14.86
N ASP A 37 -0.66 2.12 -15.10
CA ASP A 37 -0.22 0.78 -14.72
C ASP A 37 0.15 0.71 -13.24
N PHE A 38 -0.58 -0.11 -12.47
CA PHE A 38 -0.31 -0.39 -11.06
C PHE A 38 0.28 -1.80 -10.84
N SER A 39 0.70 -2.49 -11.89
CA SER A 39 1.28 -3.85 -11.82
C SER A 39 2.55 -3.93 -10.98
N GLN A 40 3.28 -2.82 -10.87
CA GLN A 40 4.50 -2.72 -10.09
C GLN A 40 4.25 -2.38 -8.61
N VAL A 41 3.00 -2.04 -8.23
CA VAL A 41 2.69 -1.68 -6.85
C VAL A 41 2.80 -2.90 -5.93
N LYS A 42 3.54 -2.73 -4.83
CA LYS A 42 3.74 -3.73 -3.78
C LYS A 42 3.07 -3.28 -2.49
N VAL A 43 2.29 -4.17 -1.89
CA VAL A 43 1.63 -3.99 -0.61
C VAL A 43 2.39 -4.75 0.46
N HIS A 44 2.73 -4.06 1.53
CA HIS A 44 3.33 -4.61 2.75
C HIS A 44 2.32 -4.48 3.89
N ASN A 45 1.96 -5.61 4.49
CA ASN A 45 1.01 -5.69 5.60
C ASN A 45 1.46 -6.68 6.68
N ASP A 46 2.77 -7.00 6.69
CA ASP A 46 3.40 -7.91 7.63
C ASP A 46 3.90 -7.20 8.89
N ALA A 47 4.58 -7.95 9.76
CA ALA A 47 5.12 -7.43 11.02
C ALA A 47 6.16 -6.33 10.81
N VAL A 48 6.96 -6.38 9.73
CA VAL A 48 7.97 -5.35 9.44
C VAL A 48 7.27 -4.04 9.07
N SER A 49 6.24 -4.12 8.21
CA SER A 49 5.41 -2.96 7.86
C SER A 49 4.73 -2.33 9.07
N ASP A 50 4.22 -3.14 10.00
CA ASP A 50 3.61 -2.65 11.24
C ASP A 50 4.61 -1.89 12.12
N GLN A 51 5.81 -2.44 12.34
CA GLN A 51 6.87 -1.79 13.10
C GLN A 51 7.31 -0.46 12.48
N LEU A 52 7.49 -0.43 11.15
CA LEU A 52 7.85 0.79 10.42
C LEU A 52 6.78 1.86 10.61
N ASN A 53 5.50 1.51 10.42
CA ASN A 53 4.39 2.44 10.62
C ASN A 53 4.30 2.97 12.06
N GLN A 54 4.52 2.12 13.07
CA GLN A 54 4.57 2.54 14.47
C GLN A 54 5.71 3.54 14.73
N SER A 55 6.89 3.31 14.15
CA SER A 55 8.08 4.17 14.34
C SER A 55 7.87 5.61 13.84
N ILE A 56 7.02 5.81 12.83
CA ILE A 56 6.68 7.12 12.27
C ILE A 56 5.26 7.58 12.63
N GLN A 57 4.58 6.85 13.51
CA GLN A 57 3.20 7.12 13.93
C GLN A 57 2.19 7.23 12.77
N ALA A 58 2.37 6.42 11.71
CA ALA A 58 1.49 6.37 10.55
C ALA A 58 0.54 5.17 10.58
N ARG A 59 -0.58 5.28 9.85
CA ARG A 59 -1.46 4.13 9.53
C ARG A 59 -1.02 3.43 8.25
N ALA A 60 -0.53 4.21 7.30
CA ALA A 60 0.16 3.72 6.12
C ALA A 60 1.13 4.79 5.61
N PHE A 61 2.16 4.37 4.88
CA PHE A 61 3.01 5.28 4.11
C PHE A 61 3.42 4.64 2.77
N THR A 62 3.90 5.46 1.85
CA THR A 62 4.34 5.03 0.52
C THR A 62 5.76 5.48 0.23
N THR A 63 6.53 4.65 -0.45
CA THR A 63 7.83 5.03 -1.02
C THR A 63 8.04 4.34 -2.36
N GLY A 64 8.17 5.12 -3.44
CA GLY A 64 8.22 4.57 -4.79
C GLY A 64 6.95 3.80 -5.13
N GLN A 65 7.08 2.50 -5.42
CA GLN A 65 5.98 1.61 -5.77
C GLN A 65 5.52 0.74 -4.59
N ASP A 66 6.05 0.97 -3.39
CA ASP A 66 5.72 0.22 -2.19
C ASP A 66 4.74 1.00 -1.30
N VAL A 67 3.71 0.31 -0.80
CA VAL A 67 2.73 0.81 0.17
C VAL A 67 2.82 -0.04 1.43
N PHE A 68 3.10 0.59 2.56
CA PHE A 68 3.27 -0.06 3.86
C PHE A 68 2.08 0.24 4.75
N PHE A 69 1.28 -0.76 5.09
CA PHE A 69 0.15 -0.64 6.02
C PHE A 69 0.53 -1.08 7.43
N ARG A 70 -0.01 -0.39 8.43
CA ARG A 70 -0.02 -0.86 9.82
C ARG A 70 -0.89 -2.13 9.94
N GLY A 71 -0.63 -2.95 10.96
CA GLY A 71 -1.39 -4.16 11.24
C GLY A 71 -2.90 -3.89 11.30
N GLY A 72 -3.67 -4.62 10.48
CA GLY A 72 -5.13 -4.49 10.40
C GLY A 72 -5.66 -3.32 9.54
N GLU A 73 -4.79 -2.46 9.00
CA GLU A 73 -5.21 -1.32 8.15
C GLU A 73 -5.42 -1.69 6.68
N TYR A 74 -4.77 -2.77 6.18
CA TYR A 74 -4.99 -3.23 4.82
C TYR A 74 -6.27 -4.07 4.71
N ASN A 75 -7.35 -3.45 4.22
CA ASN A 75 -8.63 -4.10 3.99
C ASN A 75 -9.19 -3.80 2.59
N PRO A 76 -8.71 -4.50 1.55
CA PRO A 76 -9.12 -4.25 0.17
C PRO A 76 -10.58 -4.60 -0.14
N GLY A 77 -11.22 -5.42 0.72
CA GLY A 77 -12.64 -5.76 0.61
C GLY A 77 -13.58 -4.75 1.28
N SER A 78 -13.04 -3.74 1.97
CA SER A 78 -13.86 -2.71 2.62
C SER A 78 -14.42 -1.73 1.59
N ARG A 79 -15.62 -2.07 1.09
CA ARG A 79 -16.60 -1.26 0.33
C ARG A 79 -16.13 0.16 -0.08
N GLY A 80 -15.41 0.24 -1.21
CA GLY A 80 -15.16 1.49 -1.95
C GLY A 80 -15.90 1.59 -3.29
N VAL A 81 -16.47 0.49 -3.80
CA VAL A 81 -17.21 0.51 -5.08
C VAL A 81 -18.68 0.19 -4.83
N LYS A 82 -19.48 1.22 -4.52
CA LYS A 82 -20.93 1.10 -4.68
C LYS A 82 -21.24 1.54 -6.10
N SER A 83 -21.47 0.56 -6.97
CA SER A 83 -21.87 0.71 -8.36
C SER A 83 -23.15 1.54 -8.44
N TYR A 84 -23.02 2.86 -8.52
CA TYR A 84 -24.12 3.79 -8.77
C TYR A 84 -23.97 4.37 -10.18
N TRP A 85 -24.11 3.49 -11.18
CA TRP A 85 -24.38 3.90 -12.55
C TRP A 85 -25.48 2.99 -13.09
N ARG A 86 -26.73 3.31 -12.75
CA ARG A 86 -27.84 2.94 -13.61
C ARG A 86 -27.89 3.99 -14.72
N MET A 87 -27.59 3.55 -15.95
CA MET A 87 -27.87 4.32 -17.18
C MET A 87 -29.29 4.88 -17.12
N SER A 88 -29.40 6.19 -17.34
CA SER A 88 -30.59 6.83 -17.92
C SER A 88 -30.34 6.97 -19.41
#